data_AF-A0A7S0YH80-F1
#
_entry.id   AF-A0A7S0YH80-F1
#
_cell.length_a   1.000
_cell.length_b   1.000
_cell.length_c   1.000
_cell.angle_alpha   90.00
_cell.angle_beta   90.00
_cell.angle_gamma   90.00
#
_symmetry.space_group_name_H-M   'P 1'
#
loop_
_entity.id
_entity.type
_entity.pdbx_description
1 polymer ?
#
loop_
_entity_poly.entity_id
_entity_poly.type
_entity_poly.pdbx_seq_one_letter_code
_entity_poly.pdbx_strand_id
1 'polypeptide(L)'
;MMLGFGNSGNPFSNPTSAVSYALDPNPPSIQSPLQAAAAAAAKQALAASQIPWPSITYILGEVIYGGRVTEIHDRRLLHCLVRRFVGGPNTLREGHVFDPSAPAFCQPPEWKDLKTLNQFLAGLPSEDPPGIFGMEENANLSLEQREGSLLLESVLKVQPRFVGRG
;
A
#
# COMPACT_ATOMS: atom_id res chain seq x y z
N MET A 1 -20.65 35.59 25.48
CA MET A 1 -19.73 34.46 25.75
C MET A 1 -20.54 33.17 25.70
N MET A 2 -20.38 32.39 24.64
CA MET A 2 -20.70 30.96 24.54
C MET A 2 -20.20 30.54 23.16
N LEU A 3 -18.97 30.03 23.09
CA LEU A 3 -18.40 29.48 21.86
C LEU A 3 -18.93 28.06 21.71
N GLY A 4 -19.81 27.86 20.72
CA GLY A 4 -20.25 26.54 20.30
C GLY A 4 -19.09 25.80 19.63
N PHE A 5 -18.68 24.67 20.22
CA PHE A 5 -17.79 23.71 19.58
C PHE A 5 -18.51 23.10 18.37
N GLY A 6 -18.30 23.69 17.19
CA GLY A 6 -18.65 23.10 15.92
C GLY A 6 -17.81 21.84 15.70
N ASN A 7 -18.51 20.72 15.59
CA ASN A 7 -18.00 19.40 15.28
C ASN A 7 -17.22 19.43 13.95
N SER A 8 -15.92 19.71 14.00
CA SER A 8 -15.00 19.59 12.86
C SER A 8 -14.70 18.10 12.66
N GLY A 9 -15.60 17.41 11.96
CA GLY A 9 -15.40 16.02 11.56
C GLY A 9 -14.06 15.90 10.83
N ASN A 10 -13.15 15.11 11.40
CA ASN A 10 -11.86 14.80 10.82
C ASN A 10 -12.09 14.20 9.42
N PRO A 11 -11.70 14.86 8.32
CA PRO A 11 -11.94 14.36 6.97
C PRO A 11 -11.09 13.13 6.62
N PHE A 12 -10.21 12.71 7.54
CA PHE A 12 -9.33 11.53 7.42
C PHE A 12 -9.96 10.22 7.87
N SER A 13 -11.22 10.23 8.34
CA SER A 13 -11.92 9.00 8.72
C SER A 13 -12.39 8.17 7.52
N ASN A 14 -12.36 8.72 6.31
CA ASN A 14 -12.88 8.07 5.11
C ASN A 14 -11.82 8.06 3.97
N PRO A 15 -11.41 6.90 3.44
CA PRO A 15 -10.41 6.86 2.35
C PRO A 15 -10.88 7.55 1.06
N THR A 16 -12.20 7.64 0.84
CA THR A 16 -12.78 8.27 -0.36
C THR A 16 -12.68 9.80 -0.34
N SER A 17 -12.75 10.44 0.84
CA SER A 17 -12.61 11.89 0.95
C SER A 17 -11.19 12.36 0.65
N ALA A 18 -10.16 11.58 0.99
CA ALA A 18 -8.76 11.93 0.75
C ALA A 18 -8.42 12.06 -0.75
N VAL A 19 -9.04 11.24 -1.61
CA VAL A 19 -8.83 11.27 -3.06
C VAL A 19 -9.53 12.47 -3.70
N SER A 20 -10.75 12.82 -3.27
CA SER A 20 -11.40 14.07 -3.70
C SER A 20 -10.66 15.30 -3.18
N TYR A 21 -10.14 15.27 -1.94
CA TYR A 21 -9.37 16.37 -1.36
C TYR A 21 -8.05 16.65 -2.09
N ALA A 22 -7.45 15.63 -2.71
CA ALA A 22 -6.24 15.77 -3.52
C ALA A 22 -6.51 16.35 -4.92
N LEU A 23 -7.75 16.28 -5.40
CA LEU A 23 -8.18 16.78 -6.72
C LEU A 23 -8.86 18.16 -6.67
N ASP A 24 -9.16 18.69 -5.48
CA ASP A 24 -9.79 20.01 -5.35
C ASP A 24 -8.83 21.17 -5.73
N PRO A 25 -9.28 22.13 -6.56
CA PRO A 25 -8.44 23.24 -7.00
C PRO A 25 -8.07 24.22 -5.88
N ASN A 26 -8.79 24.21 -4.76
CA ASN A 26 -8.53 25.05 -3.58
C ASN A 26 -8.88 24.32 -2.27
N PRO A 27 -7.94 23.62 -1.63
CA PRO A 27 -8.20 22.86 -0.40
C PRO A 27 -8.34 23.79 0.82
N PRO A 28 -9.33 23.56 1.72
CA PRO A 28 -9.48 24.33 2.94
C PRO A 28 -8.28 24.15 3.88
N SER A 29 -7.95 25.25 4.55
CA SER A 29 -6.66 25.64 5.15
C SER A 29 -6.17 24.85 6.38
N ILE A 30 -6.37 23.53 6.43
CA ILE A 30 -5.93 22.66 7.55
C ILE A 30 -4.65 21.87 7.19
N GLN A 31 -4.04 22.15 6.05
CA GLN A 31 -2.80 21.47 5.65
C GLN A 31 -1.61 22.08 6.36
N SER A 32 -0.83 21.23 7.05
CA SER A 32 0.49 21.62 7.56
C SER A 32 1.31 22.23 6.41
N PRO A 33 2.21 23.21 6.66
CA PRO A 33 2.95 23.91 5.62
C PRO A 33 3.71 22.98 4.65
N LEU A 34 4.06 21.77 5.11
CA LEU A 34 4.67 20.70 4.30
C LEU A 34 3.72 20.11 3.24
N GLN A 35 2.45 19.90 3.57
CA GLN A 35 1.44 19.38 2.64
C GLN A 35 1.11 20.42 1.55
N ALA A 36 1.00 21.69 1.94
CA ALA A 36 0.81 22.79 0.98
C ALA A 36 2.01 22.93 0.02
N ALA A 37 3.23 22.78 0.54
CA ALA A 37 4.44 22.78 -0.29
C ALA A 37 4.49 21.58 -1.24
N ALA A 38 4.10 20.38 -0.80
CA ALA A 38 4.06 19.19 -1.63
C ALA A 38 2.99 19.31 -2.75
N ALA A 39 1.82 19.87 -2.43
CA ALA A 39 0.76 20.13 -3.41
C ALA A 39 1.17 21.20 -4.44
N ALA A 40 1.86 22.26 -4.01
CA ALA A 40 2.39 23.29 -4.90
C ALA A 40 3.48 22.74 -5.83
N ALA A 41 4.41 21.93 -5.31
CA ALA A 41 5.43 21.26 -6.10
C ALA A 41 4.83 20.27 -7.11
N ALA A 42 3.77 19.55 -6.73
CA ALA A 42 3.05 18.67 -7.63
C ALA A 42 2.37 19.44 -8.78
N LYS A 43 1.72 20.57 -8.48
CA LYS A 43 1.12 21.46 -9.50
C LYS A 43 2.17 22.02 -10.45
N GLN A 44 3.34 22.44 -9.95
CA GLN A 44 4.45 22.93 -10.80
C GLN A 44 5.06 21.84 -11.68
N ALA A 45 5.24 20.63 -11.16
CA ALA A 45 5.75 19.51 -11.95
C ALA A 45 4.75 19.06 -13.03
N LEU A 46 3.45 19.09 -12.74
CA LEU A 46 2.41 18.85 -13.73
C LEU A 46 2.46 19.87 -14.88
N ALA A 47 2.76 21.13 -14.56
CA ALA A 47 2.97 22.19 -15.56
C ALA A 47 4.26 21.99 -16.39
N ALA A 48 5.23 21.23 -15.89
CA ALA A 48 6.48 20.90 -16.56
C ALA A 48 6.43 19.56 -17.34
N SER A 49 5.25 18.92 -17.46
CA SER A 49 5.06 17.60 -18.08
C SER A 49 5.95 16.48 -17.51
N GLN A 50 6.50 16.67 -16.30
CA GLN A 50 7.28 15.65 -15.59
C GLN A 50 6.50 15.13 -14.39
N ILE A 51 6.52 13.81 -14.21
CA ILE A 51 5.85 13.16 -13.09
C ILE A 51 6.61 13.46 -11.79
N PRO A 52 5.99 14.10 -10.78
CA PRO A 52 6.65 14.42 -9.52
C PRO A 52 6.72 13.19 -8.59
N TRP A 53 7.65 12.28 -8.87
CA TRP A 53 7.90 11.08 -8.06
C TRP A 53 8.10 11.35 -6.56
N PRO A 54 8.87 12.39 -6.14
CA PRO A 54 9.05 12.68 -4.73
C PRO A 54 7.75 13.08 -4.04
N SER A 55 6.90 13.87 -4.72
CA SER A 55 5.61 14.29 -4.18
C SER A 55 4.65 13.12 -4.04
N ILE A 56 4.60 12.23 -5.03
CA ILE A 56 3.76 11.01 -4.98
C ILE A 56 4.20 10.10 -3.83
N THR A 57 5.51 9.87 -3.72
CA THR A 57 6.08 9.04 -2.65
C THR A 57 5.78 9.62 -1.27
N TYR A 58 5.86 10.94 -1.12
CA TYR A 58 5.55 11.62 0.13
C TYR A 58 4.06 11.53 0.49
N ILE A 59 3.16 11.74 -0.47
CA ILE A 59 1.72 11.63 -0.25
C ILE A 59 1.35 10.20 0.16
N LEU A 60 1.85 9.19 -0.56
CA LEU A 60 1.58 7.79 -0.22
C LEU A 60 2.20 7.40 1.13
N GLY A 61 3.48 7.71 1.33
CA GLY A 61 4.25 7.29 2.50
C GLY A 61 3.84 7.99 3.80
N GLU A 62 3.70 9.31 3.80
CA GLU A 62 3.45 10.08 5.03
C GLU A 62 1.97 10.46 5.19
N VAL A 63 1.26 10.82 4.12
CA VAL A 63 -0.10 11.37 4.22
C VAL A 63 -1.17 10.29 4.24
N ILE A 64 -1.13 9.34 3.30
CA ILE A 64 -2.19 8.31 3.15
C ILE A 64 -1.97 7.17 4.14
N TYR A 65 -0.76 6.62 4.18
CA TYR A 65 -0.44 5.44 4.99
C TYR A 65 0.33 5.78 6.28
N GLY A 66 1.10 6.87 6.30
CA GLY A 66 1.97 7.23 7.43
C GLY A 66 1.26 7.52 8.75
N GLY A 67 -0.01 7.97 8.71
CA GLY A 67 -0.82 8.20 9.91
C GLY A 67 -1.27 6.91 10.62
N ARG A 68 -1.17 5.75 9.98
CA ARG A 68 -1.54 4.44 10.55
C ARG A 68 -0.35 3.67 11.10
N VAL A 69 0.87 4.14 10.85
CA VAL A 69 2.10 3.45 11.20
C VAL A 69 2.76 4.12 12.40
N THR A 70 2.80 3.43 13.53
CA THR A 70 3.34 3.94 14.79
C THR A 70 4.84 3.71 14.92
N GLU A 71 5.34 2.57 14.46
CA GLU A 71 6.73 2.17 14.61
C GLU A 71 7.64 2.79 13.53
N ILE A 72 8.85 3.19 13.94
CA ILE A 72 9.84 3.81 13.05
C ILE A 72 10.29 2.85 11.93
N HIS A 73 10.38 1.55 12.25
CA HIS A 73 10.80 0.51 11.33
C HIS A 73 9.73 0.24 10.27
N ASP A 74 8.46 0.20 10.69
CA ASP A 74 7.34 0.03 9.78
C ASP A 74 7.18 1.24 8.86
N ARG A 75 7.44 2.45 9.37
CA ARG A 75 7.41 3.68 8.55
C ARG A 75 8.52 3.66 7.49
N ARG A 76 9.71 3.19 7.87
CA ARG A 76 10.83 3.01 6.94
C ARG A 76 10.51 1.94 5.88
N LEU A 77 9.94 0.81 6.30
CA LEU A 77 9.52 -0.27 5.39
C LEU A 77 8.47 0.24 4.40
N LEU A 78 7.44 0.95 4.88
CA LEU A 78 6.42 1.57 4.05
C LEU A 78 7.02 2.48 2.99
N HIS A 79 7.96 3.36 3.37
CA HIS A 79 8.65 4.23 2.41
C HIS A 79 9.48 3.45 1.38
N CYS A 80 10.15 2.38 1.80
CA CYS A 80 10.88 1.49 0.89
C CYS A 80 9.93 0.83 -0.11
N LEU A 81 8.78 0.33 0.33
CA LEU A 81 7.77 -0.30 -0.53
C LEU A 81 7.18 0.70 -1.53
N VAL A 82 6.72 1.87 -1.06
CA VAL A 82 6.17 2.91 -1.94
C VAL A 82 7.20 3.33 -2.99
N ARG A 83 8.47 3.49 -2.60
CA ARG A 83 9.54 3.85 -3.53
C ARG A 83 9.84 2.73 -4.53
N ARG A 84 9.73 1.46 -4.12
CA ARG A 84 9.97 0.31 -4.99
C ARG A 84 8.92 0.20 -6.10
N PHE A 85 7.64 0.33 -5.76
CA PHE A 85 6.54 0.13 -6.72
C PHE A 85 6.13 1.40 -7.48
N VAL A 86 6.27 2.57 -6.85
CA VAL A 86 5.74 3.84 -7.36
C VAL A 86 6.82 4.91 -7.47
N GLY A 87 8.05 4.67 -7.02
CA GLY A 87 9.04 5.75 -6.84
C GLY A 87 9.96 6.04 -8.02
N GLY A 88 9.78 5.42 -9.19
CA GLY A 88 10.75 5.52 -10.28
C GLY A 88 10.15 5.59 -11.68
N PRO A 89 10.75 6.34 -12.61
CA PRO A 89 10.30 6.42 -14.01
C PRO A 89 10.37 5.10 -14.76
N ASN A 90 11.09 4.11 -14.22
CA ASN A 90 11.20 2.78 -14.78
C ASN A 90 9.92 1.95 -14.57
N THR A 91 9.08 2.27 -13.57
CA THR A 91 7.87 1.51 -13.26
C THR A 91 6.72 1.74 -14.26
N LEU A 92 6.82 2.81 -15.07
CA LEU A 92 5.89 3.13 -16.14
C LEU A 92 6.36 2.64 -17.52
N ARG A 93 7.54 2.01 -17.61
CA ARG A 93 8.03 1.48 -18.89
C ARG A 93 7.33 0.17 -19.21
N GLU A 94 6.70 0.11 -20.38
CA GLU A 94 6.08 -1.10 -20.91
C GLU A 94 7.02 -2.32 -20.76
N GLY A 95 6.49 -3.39 -20.16
CA GLY A 95 7.26 -4.60 -19.88
C GLY A 95 8.19 -4.51 -18.65
N HIS A 96 8.07 -3.49 -17.80
CA HIS A 96 8.78 -3.47 -16.53
C HIS A 96 8.33 -4.64 -15.65
N VAL A 97 9.30 -5.49 -15.31
CA VAL A 97 9.11 -6.62 -14.41
C VAL A 97 9.57 -6.19 -13.01
N PHE A 98 8.70 -6.36 -12.01
CA PHE A 98 8.99 -5.95 -10.63
C PHE A 98 10.03 -6.86 -9.97
N ASP A 99 10.06 -8.14 -10.34
CA ASP A 99 11.07 -9.10 -9.89
C ASP A 99 11.42 -10.11 -11.00
N PRO A 100 12.72 -10.34 -11.31
CA PRO A 100 13.15 -11.38 -12.22
C PRO A 100 12.62 -12.79 -11.90
N SER A 101 12.38 -13.10 -10.62
CA SER A 101 11.83 -14.40 -10.20
C SER A 101 10.35 -14.57 -10.55
N ALA A 102 9.66 -13.46 -10.86
CA ALA A 102 8.22 -13.42 -11.05
C ALA A 102 7.85 -12.62 -12.33
N PRO A 103 8.22 -13.12 -13.53
CA PRO A 103 8.04 -12.39 -14.79
C PRO A 103 6.57 -12.14 -15.16
N ALA A 104 5.64 -12.90 -14.58
CA ALA A 104 4.19 -12.69 -14.74
C ALA A 104 3.71 -11.39 -14.07
N PHE A 105 4.44 -10.88 -13.08
CA PHE A 105 4.16 -9.61 -12.41
C PHE A 105 4.90 -8.49 -13.13
N CYS A 106 4.36 -8.16 -14.30
CA CYS A 106 4.84 -7.07 -15.13
C CYS A 106 3.82 -5.93 -15.17
N GLN A 107 4.26 -4.76 -15.64
CA GLN A 107 3.36 -3.65 -15.91
C GLN A 107 2.26 -4.12 -16.89
N PRO A 108 0.97 -3.92 -16.56
CA PRO A 108 -0.12 -4.30 -17.45
C PRO A 108 0.02 -3.58 -18.80
N PRO A 109 -0.29 -4.25 -19.93
CA PRO A 109 -0.27 -3.62 -21.24
C PRO A 109 -1.28 -2.46 -21.28
N GLU A 110 -1.07 -1.46 -22.13
CA GLU A 110 -2.05 -0.39 -22.35
C GLU A 110 -3.41 -1.03 -22.69
N TRP A 111 -4.40 -0.80 -21.82
CA TRP A 111 -5.72 -1.36 -21.96
C TRP A 111 -6.73 -0.24 -22.20
N LYS A 112 -7.55 -0.41 -23.24
CA LYS A 112 -8.69 0.47 -23.52
C LYS A 112 -9.99 -0.07 -22.93
N ASP A 113 -10.06 -1.39 -22.74
CA ASP A 113 -11.25 -2.10 -22.28
C ASP A 113 -10.98 -2.85 -20.96
N LEU A 114 -11.95 -2.80 -20.05
CA LEU A 114 -11.92 -3.54 -18.78
C LEU A 114 -11.81 -5.06 -18.96
N LYS A 115 -12.30 -5.59 -20.09
CA LYS A 115 -12.22 -7.02 -20.40
C LYS A 115 -10.78 -7.50 -20.58
N THR A 116 -9.96 -6.70 -21.26
CA THR A 116 -8.53 -7.00 -21.47
C THR A 116 -7.77 -6.99 -20.15
N LEU A 117 -8.09 -6.04 -19.26
CA LEU A 117 -7.53 -5.99 -17.91
C LEU A 117 -7.91 -7.24 -17.09
N ASN A 118 -9.19 -7.65 -17.11
CA ASN A 118 -9.63 -8.84 -16.39
C ASN A 118 -8.99 -10.13 -16.92
N GLN A 119 -8.77 -10.24 -18.24
CA GLN A 119 -8.06 -11.37 -18.82
C GLN A 119 -6.60 -11.41 -18.39
N PHE A 120 -5.94 -10.25 -18.31
CA PHE A 120 -4.59 -10.15 -17.77
C PHE A 120 -4.56 -10.58 -16.30
N LEU A 121 -5.46 -10.05 -15.47
CA LEU A 121 -5.56 -10.42 -14.04
C LEU A 121 -5.82 -11.91 -13.82
N ALA A 122 -6.67 -12.53 -14.65
CA ALA A 122 -6.95 -13.96 -14.59
C ALA A 122 -5.76 -14.84 -15.02
N GLY A 123 -4.78 -14.26 -15.73
CA GLY A 123 -3.55 -14.95 -16.12
C GLY A 123 -2.44 -14.91 -15.06
N LEU A 124 -2.62 -14.16 -13.96
CA LEU A 124 -1.63 -14.14 -12.88
C LEU A 124 -1.69 -15.45 -12.05
N PRO A 125 -0.54 -15.88 -11.49
CA PRO A 125 -0.50 -16.97 -10.53
C PRO A 125 -1.41 -16.67 -9.32
N SER A 126 -2.04 -17.71 -8.77
CA SER A 126 -2.85 -17.58 -7.55
C SER A 126 -1.99 -17.40 -6.29
N GLU A 127 -0.73 -17.79 -6.34
CA GLU A 127 0.23 -17.66 -5.25
C GLU A 127 1.33 -16.67 -5.64
N ASP A 128 1.55 -15.70 -4.75
CA ASP A 128 2.54 -14.65 -4.94
C ASP A 128 3.92 -15.13 -4.44
N PRO A 129 4.96 -15.15 -5.29
CA PRO A 129 6.29 -15.53 -4.84
C PRO A 129 6.87 -14.50 -3.86
N PRO A 130 7.63 -14.94 -2.84
CA PRO A 130 8.16 -14.06 -1.79
C PRO A 130 9.10 -12.97 -2.32
N GLY A 131 9.75 -13.22 -3.48
CA GLY A 131 10.64 -12.27 -4.14
C GLY A 131 9.98 -10.92 -4.47
N ILE A 132 8.70 -10.91 -4.83
CA ILE A 132 7.96 -9.67 -5.15
C ILE A 132 7.96 -8.69 -3.97
N PHE A 133 7.90 -9.22 -2.75
CA PHE A 133 7.93 -8.43 -1.52
C PHE A 133 9.35 -8.14 -1.03
N GLY A 134 10.39 -8.56 -1.77
CA GLY A 134 11.79 -8.47 -1.38
C GLY A 134 12.19 -9.49 -0.32
N MET A 135 11.44 -10.59 -0.20
CA MET A 135 11.71 -11.67 0.76
C MET A 135 12.43 -12.83 0.09
N GLU A 136 13.22 -13.56 0.88
CA GLU A 136 13.88 -14.79 0.44
C GLU A 136 12.88 -15.95 0.42
N GLU A 137 13.17 -17.00 -0.35
CA GLU A 137 12.37 -18.23 -0.47
C GLU A 137 12.11 -18.91 0.89
N ASN A 138 13.04 -18.78 1.85
CA ASN A 138 12.91 -19.29 3.22
C ASN A 138 11.74 -18.66 4.01
N ALA A 139 11.23 -17.50 3.58
CA ALA A 139 10.09 -16.86 4.22
C ALA A 139 8.83 -17.72 4.11
N ASN A 140 8.63 -18.40 2.97
CA ASN A 140 7.47 -19.26 2.77
C ASN A 140 7.51 -20.48 3.70
N LEU A 141 8.68 -21.10 3.82
CA LEU A 141 8.89 -22.25 4.70
C LEU A 141 8.63 -21.88 6.18
N SER A 142 9.03 -20.68 6.58
CA SER A 142 8.76 -20.16 7.94
C SER A 142 7.27 -19.91 8.18
N LEU A 143 6.54 -19.45 7.16
CA LEU A 143 5.09 -19.27 7.23
C LEU A 143 4.38 -20.62 7.37
N GLU A 144 4.71 -21.59 6.52
CA GLU A 144 4.14 -22.94 6.55
C GLU A 144 4.37 -23.63 7.89
N GLN A 145 5.58 -23.51 8.47
CA GLN A 145 5.87 -24.04 9.81
C GLN A 145 5.01 -23.39 10.90
N ARG A 146 4.78 -22.08 10.80
CA ARG A 146 3.96 -21.34 11.75
C ARG A 146 2.50 -21.75 11.64
N GLU A 147 1.97 -21.85 10.43
CA GLU A 147 0.62 -22.31 10.18
C GLU A 147 0.41 -23.74 10.66
N GLY A 148 1.35 -24.65 10.37
CA GLY A 148 1.33 -26.02 10.87
C GLY A 148 1.31 -26.08 12.40
N SER A 149 2.10 -25.25 13.08
CA SER A 149 2.11 -25.16 14.53
C SER A 149 0.78 -24.64 15.09
N LEU A 150 0.21 -23.61 14.47
CA LEU A 150 -1.10 -23.05 14.87
C LEU A 150 -2.23 -24.06 14.68
N LEU A 151 -2.21 -24.82 13.58
CA LEU A 151 -3.16 -25.90 13.34
C LEU A 151 -3.05 -26.97 14.42
N LEU A 152 -1.84 -27.40 14.75
CA LEU A 152 -1.60 -28.43 15.76
C LEU A 152 -2.04 -27.95 17.16
N GLU A 153 -1.75 -26.71 17.52
CA GLU A 153 -2.28 -26.08 18.73
C GLU A 153 -3.81 -26.02 18.75
N SER A 154 -4.44 -25.70 17.62
CA SER A 154 -5.90 -25.64 17.51
C SER A 154 -6.52 -27.03 17.71
N VAL A 155 -5.93 -28.08 17.15
CA VAL A 155 -6.36 -29.47 17.32
C VAL A 155 -6.23 -29.91 18.77
N LEU A 156 -5.11 -29.60 19.43
CA LEU A 156 -4.90 -29.88 20.86
C LEU A 156 -5.90 -29.14 21.75
N LYS A 157 -6.33 -27.92 21.38
CA LYS A 157 -7.37 -27.18 22.11
C LYS A 157 -8.76 -27.79 21.96
N VAL A 158 -9.06 -28.38 20.80
CA VAL A 158 -10.35 -29.06 20.53
C VAL A 158 -10.39 -30.46 21.13
N GLN A 159 -9.23 -31.07 21.40
CA GLN A 159 -9.16 -32.38 22.02
C GLN A 159 -9.91 -32.38 23.37
N PRO A 160 -10.93 -33.24 23.55
CA PRO A 160 -11.62 -33.35 24.82
C PRO A 160 -10.60 -33.79 25.86
N ARG A 161 -10.46 -33.02 26.93
CA ARG A 161 -9.68 -33.40 28.11
C ARG A 161 -10.40 -34.57 28.79
N PHE A 162 -10.25 -35.77 28.26
CA PHE A 162 -10.47 -36.97 29.05
C PHE A 162 -9.37 -36.99 30.11
N VAL A 163 -9.68 -36.38 31.24
CA VAL A 163 -8.98 -36.67 32.50
C VAL A 163 -9.13 -38.18 32.67
N GLY A 164 -8.06 -38.90 32.37
CA GLY A 164 -7.90 -40.30 32.76
C GLY A 164 -8.03 -40.35 34.28
N ARG A 165 -9.25 -40.65 34.72
CA ARG A 165 -9.56 -40.97 36.11
C ARG A 165 -9.69 -42.49 36.13
N GLY A 166 -8.63 -43.17 36.55
CA GLY A 166 -8.52 -44.62 36.60
C GLY A 166 -7.07 -45.04 36.64
#